data_AF-A0A1X7T0P4-F1
#
_entry.id   AF-A0A1X7T0P4-F1
#
_cell.length_a   1.000
_cell.length_b   1.000
_cell.length_c   1.000
_cell.angle_alpha   90.00
_cell.angle_beta   90.00
_cell.angle_gamma   90.00
#
_symmetry.space_group_name_H-M   'P 1'
#
loop_
_entity.id
_entity.type
_entity.pdbx_description
1 polymer ?
#
loop_
_entity_poly.entity_id
_entity_poly.type
_entity_poly.pdbx_seq_one_letter_code
_entity_poly.pdbx_strand_id
1 'polypeptide(L)'
;MESITAYSSSDLQFDNIDYVEVPGQADLSTSVFYFMNINRLIINGSEACPSIFSENYGSVFEIIKSKVALQGVISFHDNTANHGPAFQLLDDTIVYLQNGLRANFTNNKAKSLGGAIYAT
;
A
#
# COMPACT_ATOMS: atom_id res chain seq x y z
N MET A 1 -4.46 7.77 -20.99
CA MET A 1 -4.24 6.50 -20.26
C MET A 1 -3.60 6.90 -18.95
N GLU A 2 -4.38 6.94 -17.88
CA GLU A 2 -3.95 7.50 -16.59
C GLU A 2 -3.32 6.40 -15.73
N SER A 3 -2.16 6.71 -15.16
CA SER A 3 -1.45 5.85 -14.21
C SER A 3 -1.17 6.65 -12.95
N ILE A 4 -1.50 6.09 -11.80
CA ILE A 4 -1.21 6.69 -10.50
C ILE A 4 0.02 6.01 -9.91
N THR A 5 0.95 6.81 -9.37
CA THR A 5 2.08 6.28 -8.61
C THR A 5 2.02 6.77 -7.18
N ALA A 6 2.02 5.84 -6.23
CA ALA A 6 2.01 6.14 -4.81
C ALA A 6 3.43 6.04 -4.22
N TYR A 7 3.83 7.05 -3.45
CA TYR A 7 5.11 7.10 -2.75
C TYR A 7 4.89 7.62 -1.32
N SER A 8 5.66 7.08 -0.38
CA SER A 8 5.83 7.62 0.97
C SER A 8 7.27 8.15 1.05
N SER A 9 7.44 9.47 0.97
CA SER A 9 8.72 10.18 1.12
C SER A 9 8.48 11.47 1.92
N SER A 10 9.49 12.01 2.60
CA SER A 10 9.38 13.29 3.33
C SER A 10 9.32 14.52 2.42
N ASP A 11 9.57 14.38 1.11
CA ASP A 11 9.71 15.48 0.14
C ASP A 11 8.60 15.47 -0.94
N LEU A 12 7.33 15.37 -0.54
CA LEU A 12 6.24 15.09 -1.48
C LEU A 12 5.79 16.30 -2.31
N GLN A 13 5.91 16.19 -3.63
CA GLN A 13 4.94 16.73 -4.60
C GLN A 13 4.26 15.57 -5.32
N PHE A 14 2.93 15.56 -5.30
CA PHE A 14 2.10 14.57 -5.97
C PHE A 14 1.58 15.16 -7.28
N ASP A 15 2.15 14.77 -8.42
CA ASP A 15 1.57 15.10 -9.72
C ASP A 15 0.43 14.12 -10.02
N ASN A 16 -0.80 14.65 -10.02
CA ASN A 16 -2.05 14.02 -10.46
C ASN A 16 -2.53 12.79 -9.66
N ILE A 17 -3.08 13.03 -8.48
CA ILE A 17 -4.01 12.10 -7.82
C ILE A 17 -5.28 12.87 -7.46
N ASP A 18 -6.43 12.37 -7.90
CA ASP A 18 -7.74 12.68 -7.31
C ASP A 18 -7.72 12.21 -5.85
N TYR A 19 -7.32 13.11 -4.96
CA TYR A 19 -7.30 12.88 -3.52
C TYR A 19 -8.74 12.90 -3.01
N VAL A 20 -9.24 11.79 -2.47
CA VAL A 20 -10.46 11.79 -1.66
C VAL A 20 -10.06 11.76 -0.20
N GLU A 21 -10.02 12.95 0.40
CA GLU A 21 -9.88 13.10 1.84
C GLU A 21 -11.14 12.53 2.51
N VAL A 22 -10.98 11.60 3.45
CA VAL A 22 -12.06 11.18 4.34
C VAL A 22 -11.96 12.04 5.60
N PRO A 23 -12.85 13.02 5.83
CA PRO A 23 -12.75 13.86 7.01
C PRO A 23 -13.30 13.08 8.21
N GLY A 24 -12.47 12.89 9.23
CA GLY A 24 -12.94 12.63 10.59
C GLY A 24 -12.31 11.45 11.30
N GLN A 25 -11.61 11.80 12.39
CA GLN A 25 -11.70 11.13 13.69
C GLN A 25 -10.68 10.01 14.01
N ALA A 26 -9.66 10.42 14.78
CA ALA A 26 -8.94 9.71 15.84
C ALA A 26 -8.82 8.16 15.77
N ASP A 27 -7.59 7.72 15.52
CA ASP A 27 -6.95 6.54 16.16
C ASP A 27 -7.43 5.12 15.81
N LEU A 28 -8.18 4.92 14.71
CA LEU A 28 -8.62 3.58 14.27
C LEU A 28 -8.63 3.42 12.73
N SER A 29 -7.63 3.94 12.02
CA SER A 29 -7.58 3.86 10.55
C SER A 29 -7.58 2.42 10.04
N THR A 30 -8.60 2.07 9.26
CA THR A 30 -8.81 0.76 8.63
C THR A 30 -7.86 0.50 7.47
N SER A 31 -7.43 1.55 6.74
CA SER A 31 -6.43 1.48 5.65
C SER A 31 -5.71 2.84 5.48
N VAL A 32 -4.40 2.86 5.20
CA VAL A 32 -3.64 4.12 4.97
C VAL A 32 -3.79 4.65 3.55
N PHE A 33 -3.79 3.76 2.56
CA PHE A 33 -4.06 4.08 1.17
C PHE A 33 -5.24 3.26 0.66
N TYR A 34 -6.17 3.94 -0.02
CA TYR A 34 -7.35 3.32 -0.60
C TYR A 34 -7.42 3.60 -2.11
N PHE A 35 -7.42 2.54 -2.92
CA PHE A 35 -7.48 2.63 -4.38
C PHE A 35 -8.63 1.78 -4.92
N MET A 36 -9.47 2.36 -5.78
CA MET A 36 -10.60 1.66 -6.39
C MET A 36 -10.69 1.96 -7.88
N ASN A 37 -10.91 0.91 -8.68
CA ASN A 37 -11.14 1.01 -10.12
C ASN A 37 -9.99 1.69 -10.89
N ILE A 38 -8.75 1.43 -10.47
CA ILE A 38 -7.55 1.97 -11.10
C ILE A 38 -7.04 0.99 -12.16
N ASN A 39 -7.06 1.43 -13.42
CA ASN A 39 -6.58 0.62 -14.56
C ASN A 39 -5.13 0.17 -14.41
N ARG A 40 -4.27 1.01 -13.84
CA ARG A 40 -2.88 0.70 -13.53
C ARG A 40 -2.35 1.55 -12.38
N LEU A 41 -2.18 0.92 -11.22
CA LEU A 41 -1.52 1.48 -10.03
C LEU A 41 -0.07 1.02 -10.00
N ILE A 42 0.87 1.93 -9.71
CA ILE A 42 2.27 1.59 -9.48
C ILE A 42 2.63 1.94 -8.03
N ILE A 43 3.18 0.99 -7.30
CA ILE A 43 3.78 1.21 -5.98
C ILE A 43 5.27 0.94 -6.15
N ASN A 44 6.08 1.96 -5.90
CA ASN A 44 7.50 1.97 -6.25
C ASN A 44 8.35 2.64 -5.17
N GLY A 45 9.62 2.27 -5.10
CA GLY A 45 10.70 3.01 -4.44
C GLY A 45 12.03 2.76 -5.14
N SER A 46 13.01 3.62 -4.95
CA SER A 46 14.36 3.44 -5.52
C SER A 46 15.37 3.02 -4.46
N GLU A 47 16.58 2.62 -4.85
CA GLU A 47 17.65 2.38 -3.86
C GLU A 47 18.04 3.65 -3.09
N ALA A 48 18.00 4.82 -3.75
CA ALA A 48 18.31 6.11 -3.11
C ALA A 48 17.17 6.63 -2.22
N CYS A 49 15.92 6.36 -2.62
CA CYS A 49 14.70 6.74 -1.91
C CYS A 49 13.74 5.56 -1.88
N PRO A 50 13.91 4.62 -0.94
CA PRO A 50 13.01 3.48 -0.80
C PRO A 50 11.64 3.94 -0.30
N SER A 51 10.57 3.25 -0.71
CA SER A 51 9.24 3.49 -0.13
C SER A 51 9.12 2.74 1.18
N ILE A 52 8.92 3.47 2.28
CA ILE A 52 8.86 2.91 3.63
C ILE A 52 7.46 3.08 4.20
N PHE A 53 6.89 1.97 4.68
CA PHE A 53 5.59 1.91 5.33
C PHE A 53 5.73 1.30 6.72
N SER A 54 5.48 2.09 7.75
CA SER A 54 5.78 1.69 9.12
C SER A 54 4.69 1.99 10.13
N GLU A 55 4.66 1.19 11.20
CA GLU A 55 3.81 1.40 12.37
C GLU A 55 2.30 1.49 12.05
N ASN A 56 1.88 0.92 10.90
CA ASN A 56 0.48 0.92 10.50
C ASN A 56 -0.32 -0.05 11.35
N TYR A 57 -1.48 0.38 11.83
CA TYR A 57 -2.37 -0.40 12.72
C TYR A 57 -3.48 -1.18 11.97
N GLY A 58 -3.91 -0.66 10.83
CA GLY A 58 -4.81 -1.30 9.88
C GLY A 58 -4.07 -1.76 8.62
N SER A 59 -4.79 -1.89 7.51
CA SER A 59 -4.16 -2.19 6.23
C SER A 59 -3.27 -1.04 5.75
N VAL A 60 -2.14 -1.33 5.10
CA VAL A 60 -1.35 -0.24 4.47
C VAL A 60 -2.01 0.16 3.17
N PHE A 61 -2.35 -0.85 2.35
CA PHE A 61 -3.03 -0.67 1.08
C PHE A 61 -4.33 -1.47 1.07
N GLU A 62 -5.43 -0.80 0.78
CA GLU A 62 -6.68 -1.43 0.37
C GLU A 62 -6.94 -1.12 -1.09
N ILE A 63 -7.04 -2.17 -1.90
CA ILE A 63 -7.05 -2.06 -3.35
C ILE A 63 -8.19 -2.91 -3.90
N ILE A 64 -9.06 -2.28 -4.68
CA ILE A 64 -10.29 -2.87 -5.20
C ILE A 64 -10.34 -2.71 -6.72
N LYS A 65 -10.68 -3.79 -7.45
CA LYS A 65 -10.86 -3.81 -8.92
C LYS A 65 -9.74 -3.10 -9.70
N SER A 66 -8.48 -3.36 -9.34
CA SER A 66 -7.34 -2.63 -9.89
C SER A 66 -6.18 -3.54 -10.31
N LYS A 67 -5.34 -3.07 -11.24
CA LYS A 67 -4.08 -3.74 -11.58
C LYS A 67 -2.92 -3.00 -10.93
N VAL A 68 -2.17 -3.68 -10.09
CA VAL A 68 -1.09 -3.10 -9.28
C VAL A 68 0.25 -3.65 -9.73
N ALA A 69 1.23 -2.78 -9.99
CA ALA A 69 2.62 -3.19 -10.18
C ALA A 69 3.45 -2.78 -8.96
N LEU A 70 4.03 -3.76 -8.28
CA LEU A 70 5.04 -3.54 -7.24
C LEU A 70 6.42 -3.58 -7.90
N GLN A 71 7.20 -2.52 -7.75
CA GLN A 71 8.53 -2.41 -8.35
C GLN A 71 9.52 -1.68 -7.43
N GLY A 72 10.81 -1.88 -7.68
CA GLY A 72 11.87 -1.15 -6.98
C GLY A 72 12.09 -1.63 -5.54
N VAL A 73 12.41 -0.72 -4.62
CA VAL A 73 12.73 -1.01 -3.21
C VAL A 73 11.60 -0.54 -2.30
N ILE A 74 10.94 -1.49 -1.64
CA ILE A 74 9.80 -1.23 -0.77
C ILE A 74 10.00 -1.94 0.56
N SER A 75 9.81 -1.23 1.67
CA SER A 75 9.99 -1.76 3.02
C SER A 75 8.75 -1.56 3.86
N PHE A 76 8.29 -2.65 4.49
CA PHE A 76 7.24 -2.65 5.50
C PHE A 76 7.86 -3.02 6.84
N HIS A 77 7.81 -2.12 7.83
CA HIS A 77 8.35 -2.43 9.15
C HIS A 77 7.44 -2.06 10.31
N ASP A 78 7.44 -2.92 11.33
CA ASP A 78 6.70 -2.72 12.59
C ASP A 78 5.18 -2.47 12.41
N ASN A 79 4.62 -2.87 11.26
CA ASN A 79 3.19 -2.76 11.03
C ASN A 79 2.46 -3.79 11.87
N THR A 80 1.50 -3.35 12.65
CA THR A 80 0.66 -4.21 13.48
C THR A 80 -0.67 -4.34 12.77
N ALA A 81 -0.81 -5.40 11.98
CA ALA A 81 -2.01 -5.77 11.25
C ALA A 81 -3.14 -6.20 12.21
N ASN A 82 -3.60 -5.26 13.04
CA ASN A 82 -4.62 -5.48 14.06
C ASN A 82 -6.02 -5.40 13.45
N HIS A 83 -6.19 -4.53 12.44
CA HIS A 83 -7.41 -4.39 11.63
C HIS A 83 -7.06 -4.50 10.13
N GLY A 84 -6.65 -5.67 9.67
CA GLY A 84 -6.43 -5.96 8.25
C GLY A 84 -4.96 -6.23 7.86
N PRO A 85 -4.74 -6.83 6.68
CA PRO A 85 -3.41 -7.18 6.14
C PRO A 85 -2.61 -5.95 5.66
N ALA A 86 -1.29 -6.03 5.49
CA ALA A 86 -0.55 -4.89 4.91
C ALA A 86 -1.05 -4.56 3.47
N PHE A 87 -1.36 -5.59 2.68
CA PHE A 87 -2.13 -5.46 1.44
C PHE A 87 -3.47 -6.18 1.55
N GLN A 88 -4.57 -5.43 1.47
CA GLN A 88 -5.92 -5.91 1.35
C GLN A 88 -6.38 -5.78 -0.11
N LEU A 89 -6.44 -6.91 -0.79
CA LEU A 89 -6.77 -6.98 -2.21
C LEU A 89 -8.18 -7.55 -2.34
N LEU A 90 -9.11 -6.79 -2.92
CA LEU A 90 -10.51 -7.17 -3.04
C LEU A 90 -10.96 -7.19 -4.50
N ASP A 91 -11.94 -8.04 -4.79
CA ASP A 91 -12.51 -8.25 -6.12
C ASP A 91 -11.43 -8.63 -7.17
N ASP A 92 -11.64 -8.30 -8.45
CA ASP A 92 -10.73 -8.59 -9.57
C ASP A 92 -9.42 -7.76 -9.54
N THR A 93 -8.77 -7.71 -8.37
CA THR A 93 -7.48 -7.04 -8.16
C THR A 93 -6.34 -7.99 -8.50
N ILE A 94 -5.42 -7.52 -9.35
CA ILE A 94 -4.25 -8.30 -9.79
C ILE A 94 -2.99 -7.54 -9.38
N VAL A 95 -2.08 -8.23 -8.68
CA VAL A 95 -0.77 -7.69 -8.30
C VAL A 95 0.33 -8.35 -9.13
N TYR A 96 1.14 -7.52 -9.80
CA TYR A 96 2.32 -7.91 -10.56
C TYR A 96 3.57 -7.57 -9.75
N LEU A 97 4.36 -8.58 -9.41
CA LEU A 97 5.70 -8.39 -8.84
C LEU A 97 6.68 -8.21 -10.00
N GLN A 98 7.20 -6.99 -10.16
CA GLN A 98 8.11 -6.68 -11.27
C GLN A 98 9.51 -7.24 -11.03
N ASN A 99 10.23 -7.52 -12.11
CA ASN A 99 11.61 -7.98 -12.01
C ASN A 99 12.48 -6.95 -11.27
N GLY A 100 13.35 -7.43 -10.38
CA GLY A 100 14.18 -6.57 -9.54
C GLY A 100 13.47 -5.96 -8.32
N LEU A 101 12.20 -6.31 -8.06
CA LEU A 101 11.52 -5.93 -6.81
C LEU A 101 12.31 -6.44 -5.60
N ARG A 102 12.65 -5.51 -4.69
CA ARG A 102 13.20 -5.79 -3.37
C ARG A 102 12.18 -5.34 -2.34
N ALA A 103 11.30 -6.26 -1.95
CA ALA A 103 10.32 -6.04 -0.91
C ALA A 103 10.84 -6.62 0.41
N ASN A 104 10.98 -5.80 1.45
CA ASN A 104 11.39 -6.24 2.78
C ASN A 104 10.23 -6.10 3.78
N PHE A 105 10.04 -7.13 4.61
CA PHE A 105 9.00 -7.18 5.63
C PHE A 105 9.63 -7.52 6.98
N THR A 106 9.85 -6.51 7.82
CA THR A 106 10.54 -6.66 9.11
C THR A 106 9.58 -6.40 10.27
N ASN A 107 9.55 -7.26 11.28
CA ASN A 107 8.77 -7.07 12.52
C ASN A 107 7.26 -6.77 12.35
N ASN A 108 6.68 -7.09 11.19
CA ASN A 108 5.24 -6.94 10.98
C ASN A 108 4.50 -8.03 11.77
N LYS A 109 3.45 -7.65 12.50
CA LYS A 109 2.69 -8.54 13.39
C LYS A 109 1.26 -8.73 12.90
N ALA A 110 0.93 -9.98 12.56
CA ALA A 110 -0.42 -10.45 12.33
C ALA A 110 -1.14 -10.69 13.68
N LYS A 111 -2.33 -10.13 13.91
CA LYS A 111 -3.10 -10.39 15.15
C LYS A 111 -4.39 -11.18 14.92
N SER A 112 -5.41 -10.58 14.30
CA SER A 112 -6.77 -11.16 14.25
C SER A 112 -7.20 -11.61 12.85
N LEU A 113 -6.86 -10.85 11.79
CA LEU A 113 -7.25 -11.13 10.38
C LEU A 113 -6.17 -10.80 9.33
N GLY A 114 -4.97 -10.33 9.73
CA GLY A 114 -4.03 -9.72 8.80
C GLY A 114 -2.75 -10.52 8.57
N GLY A 115 -2.53 -11.01 7.35
CA GLY A 115 -1.21 -11.43 6.86
C GLY A 115 -0.46 -10.26 6.20
N ALA A 116 0.74 -10.50 5.67
CA ALA A 116 1.42 -9.49 4.85
C ALA A 116 0.59 -9.12 3.60
N ILE A 117 -0.10 -10.11 3.01
CA ILE A 117 -1.02 -9.95 1.89
C ILE A 117 -2.24 -10.84 2.16
N TYR A 118 -3.43 -10.31 1.94
CA TYR A 118 -4.68 -11.07 1.96
C TYR A 118 -5.54 -10.68 0.76
N ALA A 119 -6.12 -11.68 0.11
CA ALA A 119 -6.89 -11.53 -1.11
C ALA A 119 -8.17 -12.38 -1.03
N THR A 120 -9.29 -11.83 -1.50
CA THR A 120 -10.61 -12.49 -1.60
C THR A 120 -11.30 -12.18 -2.91
#